data_AF-A0A8S3BUV4-F1
#
_entry.id   AF-A0A8S3BUV4-F1
#
_cell.length_a   1.000
_cell.length_b   1.000
_cell.length_c   1.000
_cell.angle_alpha   90.00
_cell.angle_beta   90.00
_cell.angle_gamma   90.00
#
_symmetry.space_group_name_H-M   'P 1'
#
loop_
_entity.id
_entity.type
_entity.pdbx_description
1 polymer ?
#
loop_
_entity_poly.entity_id
_entity_poly.type
_entity_poly.pdbx_seq_one_letter_code
_entity_poly.pdbx_strand_id
1 'polypeptide(L)'
;DSSHSIPKHVSQQDKVTKLYRQNQTSVFSLDEDDEDDPATSTRQRDTPELVDIESWFLRSDLLYKYECEHFDENEKAHSSLLLVSATHLYILRKLPDHKTMANLVSRRPLNIVSKITSKKHVPEIITFRYAEGHSEEEEPEKAIKLNSKNTKTKISIDCDKVYLPDAGDAVKNIKLLIMKALNIYETGNDA
;
A
#
# COMPACT_ATOMS: atom_id res chain seq x y z
N ASP A 1 67.81 34.19 12.52
CA ASP A 1 66.37 34.24 12.23
C ASP A 1 65.94 32.87 11.74
N SER A 2 64.80 32.42 12.25
CA SER A 2 63.95 31.30 11.84
C SER A 2 64.53 29.90 11.60
N SER A 3 64.20 29.04 12.57
CA SER A 3 63.97 27.61 12.50
C SER A 3 63.11 27.16 11.30
N HIS A 4 63.47 26.04 10.66
CA HIS A 4 62.49 25.17 9.98
C HIS A 4 62.82 23.71 10.26
N SER A 5 61.93 23.07 11.02
CA SER A 5 61.87 21.64 11.33
C SER A 5 61.27 20.88 10.15
N ILE A 6 61.93 19.81 9.68
CA ILE A 6 61.34 18.84 8.75
C ILE A 6 61.04 17.52 9.50
N PRO A 7 59.84 16.93 9.37
CA PRO A 7 59.38 15.83 10.19
C PRO A 7 60.10 14.51 9.88
N LYS A 8 60.41 13.73 10.93
CA LYS A 8 60.92 12.35 10.81
C LYS A 8 59.86 11.46 10.15
N HIS A 9 60.16 10.99 8.94
CA HIS A 9 59.36 10.01 8.21
C HIS A 9 59.57 8.61 8.82
N VAL A 10 58.48 7.94 9.18
CA VAL A 10 58.49 6.57 9.71
C VAL A 10 58.75 5.60 8.55
N SER A 11 59.76 4.74 8.66
CA SER A 11 60.14 3.78 7.62
C SER A 11 59.25 2.54 7.67
N GLN A 12 58.83 2.03 6.50
CA GLN A 12 57.91 0.89 6.33
C GLN A 12 58.50 -0.51 6.69
N GLN A 13 59.49 -0.58 7.59
CA GLN A 13 60.18 -1.82 7.94
C GLN A 13 60.02 -2.27 9.39
N ASP A 14 59.25 -1.56 10.22
CA ASP A 14 58.88 -2.08 11.55
C ASP A 14 57.73 -3.09 11.44
N LYS A 15 58.10 -4.33 11.12
CA LYS A 15 57.23 -5.49 11.27
C LYS A 15 57.65 -6.29 12.51
N VAL A 16 56.65 -6.50 13.37
CA VAL A 16 56.46 -7.61 14.34
C VAL A 16 57.22 -7.50 15.67
N THR A 17 56.48 -7.36 16.79
CA THR A 17 56.27 -8.46 17.76
C THR A 17 55.35 -8.09 18.93
N LYS A 18 54.20 -8.78 18.99
CA LYS A 18 53.52 -9.42 20.14
C LYS A 18 53.48 -8.75 21.53
N LEU A 19 52.21 -8.60 21.96
CA LEU A 19 51.61 -8.98 23.26
C LEU A 19 51.81 -8.05 24.46
N TYR A 20 50.73 -7.34 24.82
CA TYR A 20 50.34 -7.15 26.22
C TYR A 20 48.82 -7.21 26.33
N ARG A 21 48.30 -8.44 26.41
CA ARG A 21 46.95 -8.71 26.93
C ARG A 21 47.15 -9.00 28.41
N GLN A 22 47.18 -7.97 29.25
CA GLN A 22 47.15 -8.14 30.69
C GLN A 22 46.69 -6.83 31.35
N ASN A 23 45.58 -6.96 32.09
CA ASN A 23 45.09 -6.06 33.14
C ASN A 23 44.30 -4.83 32.66
N GLN A 24 42.99 -5.01 32.48
CA GLN A 24 42.02 -4.38 33.38
C GLN A 24 40.83 -5.33 33.61
N THR A 25 40.75 -5.81 34.85
CA THR A 25 39.60 -6.54 35.38
C THR A 25 38.60 -5.52 35.90
N SER A 26 37.32 -5.74 35.53
CA SER A 26 36.09 -5.17 36.09
C SER A 26 35.82 -3.69 35.76
N VAL A 27 34.61 -3.35 35.28
CA VAL A 27 33.49 -2.88 36.14
C VAL A 27 32.14 -2.79 35.36
N PHE A 28 31.71 -3.80 34.62
CA PHE A 28 30.29 -3.89 34.25
C PHE A 28 29.87 -5.36 34.24
N SER A 29 29.47 -5.85 35.41
CA SER A 29 28.51 -6.94 35.51
C SER A 29 27.28 -6.51 34.72
N LEU A 30 26.95 -7.23 33.66
CA LEU A 30 25.63 -7.12 33.04
C LEU A 30 24.72 -7.98 33.91
N ASP A 31 24.07 -7.35 34.87
CA ASP A 31 22.93 -7.93 35.57
C ASP A 31 21.80 -8.13 34.54
N GLU A 32 21.40 -9.39 34.38
CA GLU A 32 20.11 -9.79 33.80
C GLU A 32 19.00 -9.39 34.78
N ASP A 33 18.34 -8.26 34.52
CA ASP A 33 16.90 -8.02 34.69
C ASP A 33 16.64 -6.51 34.64
N ASP A 34 15.95 -6.04 33.60
CA ASP A 34 14.63 -5.43 33.75
C ASP A 34 14.14 -4.83 32.42
N GLU A 35 12.84 -5.01 32.24
CA GLU A 35 11.96 -4.52 31.19
C GLU A 35 12.12 -3.01 30.92
N ASP A 36 12.21 -2.60 29.65
CA ASP A 36 11.19 -1.75 29.02
C ASP A 36 11.56 -1.40 27.57
N ASP A 37 10.53 -1.47 26.73
CA ASP A 37 10.49 -1.29 25.29
C ASP A 37 11.04 0.09 24.86
N PRO A 38 11.68 0.19 23.69
CA PRO A 38 11.07 1.10 22.74
C PRO A 38 10.93 0.43 21.39
N ALA A 39 9.70 0.03 21.09
CA ALA A 39 9.04 0.26 19.82
C ALA A 39 10.01 0.15 18.66
N THR A 40 10.51 -1.08 18.42
CA THR A 40 10.90 -1.41 17.06
C THR A 40 9.59 -1.56 16.30
N SER A 41 9.00 -0.40 15.97
CA SER A 41 8.05 -0.26 14.88
C SER A 41 8.82 -0.59 13.62
N THR A 42 9.14 -1.87 13.43
CA THR A 42 9.15 -2.46 12.10
C THR A 42 7.80 -2.08 11.54
N ARG A 43 7.78 -0.96 10.79
CA ARG A 43 6.75 -0.71 9.79
C ARG A 43 6.67 -2.02 9.06
N GLN A 44 5.63 -2.79 9.37
CA GLN A 44 5.30 -4.02 8.67
C GLN A 44 5.20 -3.54 7.23
N ARG A 45 6.27 -3.74 6.47
CA ARG A 45 6.26 -3.43 5.05
C ARG A 45 5.07 -4.23 4.56
N ASP A 46 4.06 -3.55 4.03
CA ASP A 46 2.86 -4.16 3.48
C ASP A 46 3.31 -5.22 2.50
N THR A 47 3.44 -6.45 3.00
CA THR A 47 3.85 -7.57 2.16
C THR A 47 2.63 -7.80 1.29
N PRO A 48 2.75 -7.63 -0.04
CA PRO A 48 1.60 -7.75 -0.91
C PRO A 48 0.95 -9.12 -0.67
N GLU A 49 -0.33 -9.12 -0.35
CA GLU A 49 -1.07 -10.34 -0.06
C GLU A 49 -1.11 -11.18 -1.34
N LEU A 50 -0.34 -12.28 -1.35
CA LEU A 50 -0.24 -13.18 -2.49
C LEU A 50 -1.44 -14.13 -2.49
N VAL A 51 -2.16 -14.17 -3.59
CA VAL A 51 -3.38 -14.96 -3.73
C VAL A 51 -3.38 -15.78 -5.01
N ASP A 52 -4.05 -16.94 -4.95
CA ASP A 52 -4.31 -17.78 -6.12
C ASP A 52 -5.58 -17.32 -6.87
N ILE A 53 -5.45 -17.06 -8.16
CA ILE A 53 -6.51 -16.48 -8.99
C ILE A 53 -7.69 -17.45 -9.14
N GLU A 54 -7.43 -18.74 -9.27
CA GLU A 54 -8.47 -19.76 -9.46
C GLU A 54 -9.35 -19.87 -8.20
N SER A 55 -8.73 -19.88 -7.03
CA SER A 55 -9.41 -19.85 -5.73
C SER A 55 -10.31 -18.62 -5.59
N TRP A 56 -9.86 -17.44 -6.05
CA TRP A 56 -10.70 -16.25 -6.09
C TRP A 56 -11.85 -16.41 -7.09
N PHE A 57 -11.68 -17.11 -8.21
CA PHE A 57 -12.75 -17.32 -9.18
C PHE A 57 -13.83 -18.30 -8.70
N LEU A 58 -13.49 -19.21 -7.77
CA LEU A 58 -14.44 -20.14 -7.16
C LEU A 58 -15.35 -19.50 -6.11
N ARG A 59 -15.02 -18.28 -5.66
CA ARG A 59 -15.86 -17.51 -4.72
C ARG A 59 -17.24 -17.24 -5.31
N SER A 60 -18.28 -17.70 -4.62
CA SER A 60 -19.68 -17.53 -5.03
C SER A 60 -20.23 -16.13 -4.80
N ASP A 61 -19.55 -15.29 -4.01
CA ASP A 61 -19.94 -13.91 -3.73
C ASP A 61 -19.50 -12.92 -4.82
N LEU A 62 -18.63 -13.35 -5.75
CA LEU A 62 -18.22 -12.53 -6.89
C LEU A 62 -19.30 -12.51 -7.96
N LEU A 63 -19.76 -11.30 -8.30
CA LEU A 63 -20.79 -11.06 -9.30
C LEU A 63 -20.20 -10.72 -10.66
N TYR A 64 -19.12 -9.95 -10.69
CA TYR A 64 -18.47 -9.54 -11.93
C TYR A 64 -16.95 -9.70 -11.86
N LYS A 65 -16.37 -10.01 -13.01
CA LYS A 65 -14.94 -10.22 -13.20
C LYS A 65 -14.54 -9.54 -14.52
N TYR A 66 -13.60 -8.62 -14.47
CA TYR A 66 -13.12 -7.90 -15.63
C TYR A 66 -11.60 -8.00 -15.73
N GLU A 67 -11.08 -8.37 -16.90
CA GLU A 67 -9.66 -8.19 -17.18
C GLU A 67 -9.36 -6.70 -17.36
N CYS A 68 -8.29 -6.22 -16.74
CA CYS A 68 -7.94 -4.81 -16.74
C CYS A 68 -6.44 -4.60 -16.61
N GLU A 69 -6.02 -3.33 -16.70
CA GLU A 69 -4.68 -2.92 -16.27
C GLU A 69 -4.82 -1.93 -15.12
N HIS A 70 -4.19 -2.21 -13.99
CA HIS A 70 -4.14 -1.30 -12.85
C HIS A 70 -2.93 -0.37 -12.96
N PHE A 71 -3.13 0.93 -12.77
CA PHE A 71 -2.06 1.91 -12.73
C PHE A 71 -1.59 2.10 -11.29
N ASP A 72 -0.30 1.90 -11.03
CA ASP A 72 0.29 2.23 -9.72
C ASP A 72 0.53 3.75 -9.56
N GLU A 73 1.12 4.12 -8.41
CA GLU A 73 1.47 5.52 -8.08
C GLU A 73 2.42 6.16 -9.11
N ASN A 74 3.22 5.35 -9.83
CA ASN A 74 4.14 5.79 -10.87
C ASN A 74 3.48 5.84 -12.26
N GLU A 75 2.15 5.70 -12.32
CA GLU A 75 1.37 5.55 -13.55
C GLU A 75 1.80 4.37 -14.43
N LYS A 76 2.47 3.36 -13.86
CA LYS A 76 2.81 2.14 -14.59
C LYS A 76 1.60 1.22 -14.60
N ALA A 77 1.20 0.80 -15.80
CA ALA A 77 0.15 -0.20 -15.99
C ALA A 77 0.66 -1.62 -15.68
N HIS A 78 -0.16 -2.38 -14.97
CA HIS A 78 0.09 -3.78 -14.63
C HIS A 78 -1.13 -4.62 -14.98
N SER A 79 -0.94 -5.74 -15.67
CA SER A 79 -2.03 -6.68 -15.97
C SER A 79 -2.71 -7.15 -14.69
N SER A 80 -4.03 -6.95 -14.62
CA SER A 80 -4.80 -7.10 -13.39
C SER A 80 -6.20 -7.66 -13.67
N LEU A 81 -6.90 -8.00 -12.60
CA LEU A 81 -8.31 -8.40 -12.59
C LEU A 81 -9.06 -7.47 -11.64
N LEU A 82 -10.13 -6.87 -12.14
CA LEU A 82 -11.10 -6.15 -11.33
C LEU A 82 -12.25 -7.10 -10.99
N LEU A 83 -12.36 -7.47 -9.72
CA LEU A 83 -13.40 -8.37 -9.23
C LEU A 83 -14.39 -7.57 -8.39
N VAL A 84 -15.67 -7.85 -8.54
CA VAL A 84 -16.73 -7.09 -7.87
C VAL A 84 -17.70 -8.07 -7.22
N SER A 85 -17.86 -7.95 -5.91
CA SER A 85 -18.88 -8.65 -5.11
C SER A 85 -20.07 -7.73 -4.85
N ALA A 86 -21.06 -8.19 -4.10
CA ALA A 86 -22.18 -7.35 -3.68
C ALA A 86 -21.75 -6.15 -2.81
N THR A 87 -20.62 -6.24 -2.11
CA THR A 87 -20.21 -5.27 -1.08
C THR A 87 -18.84 -4.66 -1.32
N HIS A 88 -17.95 -5.31 -2.07
CA HIS A 88 -16.57 -4.89 -2.26
C HIS A 88 -16.14 -4.94 -3.73
N LEU A 89 -15.18 -4.07 -4.04
CA LEU A 89 -14.36 -4.04 -5.24
C LEU A 89 -12.95 -4.50 -4.89
N TYR A 90 -12.40 -5.41 -5.67
CA TYR A 90 -11.06 -5.97 -5.49
C TYR A 90 -10.21 -5.79 -6.75
N ILE A 91 -8.93 -5.51 -6.57
CA ILE A 91 -7.95 -5.45 -7.66
C ILE A 91 -6.85 -6.46 -7.39
N LEU A 92 -6.77 -7.47 -8.25
CA LEU A 92 -5.72 -8.49 -8.21
C LEU A 92 -4.73 -8.23 -9.34
N ARG A 93 -3.48 -7.89 -9.00
CA ARG A 93 -2.40 -7.68 -9.96
C ARG A 93 -1.71 -9.00 -10.28
N LYS A 94 -1.80 -9.46 -11.53
CA LYS A 94 -1.21 -10.72 -11.98
C LYS A 94 0.33 -10.64 -11.87
N LEU A 95 0.96 -11.72 -11.41
CA LEU A 95 2.42 -11.80 -11.41
C LEU A 95 2.95 -12.11 -12.83
N PRO A 96 3.98 -11.39 -13.32
CA PRO A 96 4.56 -11.66 -14.64
C PRO A 96 5.07 -13.09 -14.81
N ASP A 97 5.66 -13.65 -13.76
CA ASP A 97 6.33 -14.96 -13.80
C ASP A 97 5.39 -16.13 -13.41
N HIS A 98 4.23 -15.83 -12.82
CA HIS A 98 3.31 -16.83 -12.27
C HIS A 98 1.86 -16.54 -12.66
N LYS A 99 1.39 -17.17 -13.74
CA LYS A 99 0.05 -16.91 -14.32
C LYS A 99 -1.13 -17.19 -13.40
N THR A 100 -0.97 -18.07 -12.42
CA THR A 100 -2.04 -18.46 -11.48
C THR A 100 -2.05 -17.62 -10.21
N MET A 101 -1.01 -16.82 -9.98
CA MET A 101 -0.83 -16.04 -8.76
C MET A 101 -0.98 -14.54 -9.04
N ALA A 102 -1.56 -13.83 -8.08
CA ALA A 102 -1.71 -12.39 -8.13
C ALA A 102 -1.50 -11.78 -6.75
N ASN A 103 -1.11 -10.51 -6.72
CA ASN A 103 -1.13 -9.72 -5.48
C ASN A 103 -2.50 -9.06 -5.34
N LEU A 104 -3.14 -9.18 -4.18
CA LEU A 104 -4.29 -8.34 -3.84
C LEU A 104 -3.77 -6.93 -3.51
N VAL A 105 -4.04 -5.99 -4.41
CA VAL A 105 -3.52 -4.61 -4.32
C VAL A 105 -4.54 -3.66 -3.69
N SER A 106 -5.82 -3.93 -3.88
CA SER A 106 -6.88 -3.08 -3.36
C SER A 106 -8.09 -3.91 -2.99
N ARG A 107 -8.65 -3.60 -1.82
CA ARG A 107 -9.90 -4.13 -1.29
C ARG A 107 -10.73 -2.96 -0.77
N ARG A 108 -11.79 -2.61 -1.49
CA ARG A 108 -12.55 -1.39 -1.23
C ARG A 108 -14.04 -1.70 -1.10
N PRO A 109 -14.68 -1.35 0.01
CA PRO A 109 -16.14 -1.37 0.10
C PRO A 109 -16.78 -0.51 -0.98
N LEU A 110 -17.92 -0.96 -1.52
CA LEU A 110 -18.64 -0.21 -2.56
C LEU A 110 -19.29 1.06 -2.00
N ASN A 111 -19.68 1.07 -0.73
CA ASN A 111 -20.29 2.22 -0.06
C ASN A 111 -19.34 3.43 0.10
N ILE A 112 -18.02 3.21 0.06
CA ILE A 112 -17.02 4.29 0.18
C ILE A 112 -16.63 4.88 -1.18
N VAL A 113 -17.11 4.33 -2.29
CA VAL A 113 -16.86 4.86 -3.64
C VAL A 113 -17.61 6.18 -3.79
N SER A 114 -16.88 7.29 -3.68
CA SER A 114 -17.44 8.63 -3.74
C SER A 114 -17.66 9.11 -5.17
N LYS A 115 -16.77 8.73 -6.10
CA LYS A 115 -16.85 9.15 -7.50
C LYS A 115 -16.21 8.14 -8.44
N ILE A 116 -16.81 7.98 -9.61
CA ILE A 116 -16.22 7.26 -10.73
C ILE A 116 -16.04 8.26 -11.88
N THR A 117 -14.81 8.41 -12.36
CA THR A 117 -14.48 9.30 -13.48
C THR A 117 -13.80 8.54 -14.60
N SER A 118 -13.99 8.96 -15.84
CA SER A 118 -13.22 8.48 -16.99
C SER A 118 -12.29 9.56 -17.54
N LYS A 119 -11.21 9.17 -18.20
CA LYS A 119 -10.33 10.12 -18.90
C LYS A 119 -11.00 10.56 -20.20
N LYS A 120 -11.09 11.87 -20.44
CA LYS A 120 -11.80 12.47 -21.60
C LYS A 120 -11.44 11.86 -22.95
N HIS A 121 -10.14 11.63 -23.19
CA HIS A 121 -9.63 11.15 -24.48
C HIS A 121 -9.46 9.63 -24.53
N VAL A 122 -9.60 8.93 -23.40
CA VAL A 122 -9.46 7.48 -23.29
C VAL A 122 -10.51 7.01 -22.28
N PRO A 123 -11.78 6.89 -22.69
CA PRO A 123 -12.89 6.56 -21.79
C PRO A 123 -12.74 5.21 -21.09
N GLU A 124 -11.89 4.34 -21.61
CA GLU A 124 -11.49 3.06 -21.03
C GLU A 124 -10.67 3.23 -19.75
N ILE A 125 -10.01 4.39 -19.54
CA ILE A 125 -9.31 4.70 -18.30
C ILE A 125 -10.33 5.23 -17.30
N ILE A 126 -10.63 4.41 -16.30
CA ILE A 126 -11.54 4.69 -15.20
C ILE A 126 -10.75 4.97 -13.92
N THR A 127 -11.23 5.89 -13.11
CA THR A 127 -10.70 6.17 -11.77
C THR A 127 -11.84 6.10 -10.76
N PHE A 128 -11.70 5.19 -9.81
CA PHE A 128 -12.56 5.08 -8.63
C PHE A 128 -11.93 5.92 -7.53
N ARG A 129 -12.66 6.92 -7.03
CA ARG A 129 -12.24 7.73 -5.89
C ARG A 129 -13.02 7.30 -4.66
N TYR A 130 -12.33 7.26 -3.53
CA TYR A 130 -12.91 6.87 -2.26
C TYR A 130 -13.15 8.08 -1.36
N ALA A 131 -14.07 7.95 -0.40
CA ALA A 131 -14.24 8.95 0.65
C ALA A 131 -13.08 8.86 1.66
N GLU A 132 -12.57 10.01 2.11
CA GLU A 132 -11.50 10.08 3.10
C GLU A 132 -11.97 9.53 4.46
N GLY A 133 -11.15 8.68 5.10
CA GLY A 133 -11.40 8.13 6.44
C GLY A 133 -12.04 6.74 6.50
N HIS A 134 -12.12 6.00 5.40
CA HIS A 134 -12.64 4.62 5.36
C HIS A 134 -11.69 3.60 4.71
N SER A 135 -10.37 3.82 4.78
CA SER A 135 -9.40 2.74 4.62
C SER A 135 -9.69 1.70 5.72
N GLU A 136 -10.12 0.49 5.34
CA GLU A 136 -10.41 -0.60 6.30
C GLU A 136 -9.17 -1.01 7.12
N GLU A 137 -8.00 -0.52 6.75
CA GLU A 137 -6.71 -0.74 7.40
C GLU A 137 -6.40 0.28 8.52
N GLU A 138 -7.26 1.27 8.75
CA GLU A 138 -7.12 2.19 9.88
C GLU A 138 -7.95 1.70 11.07
N GLU A 139 -7.27 1.05 12.02
CA GLU A 139 -7.77 0.81 13.38
C GLU A 139 -8.49 2.07 13.93
N PRO A 140 -9.66 1.92 14.58
CA PRO A 140 -10.63 3.00 14.81
C PRO A 140 -10.18 4.14 15.76
N GLU A 141 -8.92 4.13 16.21
CA GLU A 141 -8.43 5.07 17.22
C GLU A 141 -7.78 6.35 16.66
N LYS A 142 -7.63 6.49 15.33
CA LYS A 142 -6.98 7.68 14.73
C LYS A 142 -7.84 8.52 13.79
N ALA A 143 -9.16 8.32 13.77
CA ALA A 143 -10.08 9.08 12.92
C ALA A 143 -10.42 10.50 13.41
N ILE A 144 -9.81 11.00 14.50
CA ILE A 144 -10.09 12.35 15.03
C ILE A 144 -8.81 13.18 15.08
N LYS A 145 -8.49 13.85 13.96
CA LYS A 145 -7.94 15.23 13.88
C LYS A 145 -7.45 15.54 12.45
N LEU A 146 -8.37 15.95 11.56
CA LEU A 146 -8.00 16.83 10.45
C LEU A 146 -9.14 17.76 10.02
N ASN A 147 -9.72 18.48 10.98
CA ASN A 147 -10.42 19.73 10.67
C ASN A 147 -9.46 20.90 10.91
N SER A 148 -8.45 21.04 10.05
CA SER A 148 -7.64 22.26 9.98
C SER A 148 -7.93 23.00 8.67
N LYS A 149 -8.68 24.09 8.80
CA LYS A 149 -8.98 25.06 7.74
C LYS A 149 -7.68 25.60 7.12
N ASN A 150 -7.73 25.86 5.82
CA ASN A 150 -6.76 26.62 5.01
C ASN A 150 -5.34 26.06 4.89
N THR A 151 -5.14 25.08 4.03
CA THR A 151 -4.04 25.11 3.04
C THR A 151 -4.51 24.41 1.76
N LYS A 152 -4.14 24.93 0.60
CA LYS A 152 -4.31 24.26 -0.71
C LYS A 152 -3.27 23.14 -0.85
N THR A 153 -3.20 22.26 0.15
CA THR A 153 -2.47 21.00 0.08
C THR A 153 -3.34 20.08 -0.77
N LYS A 154 -2.75 19.54 -1.85
CA LYS A 154 -3.39 18.52 -2.68
C LYS A 154 -3.58 17.30 -1.79
N ILE A 155 -4.73 17.20 -1.12
CA ILE A 155 -5.08 16.01 -0.37
C ILE A 155 -5.02 14.86 -1.37
N SER A 156 -4.15 13.89 -1.09
CA SER A 156 -4.01 12.71 -1.94
C SER A 156 -5.27 11.88 -1.74
N ILE A 157 -6.29 12.16 -2.54
CA ILE A 157 -7.52 11.40 -2.54
C ILE A 157 -7.16 9.98 -2.96
N ASP A 158 -7.40 9.04 -2.06
CA ASP A 158 -7.23 7.62 -2.31
C ASP A 158 -8.09 7.21 -3.51
N CYS A 159 -7.45 6.61 -4.51
CA CYS A 159 -8.11 6.26 -5.76
C CYS A 159 -7.41 5.13 -6.50
N ASP A 160 -8.22 4.25 -7.09
CA ASP A 160 -7.76 3.21 -7.99
C ASP A 160 -8.00 3.63 -9.43
N LYS A 161 -6.96 3.59 -10.25
CA LYS A 161 -7.01 3.90 -11.68
C LYS A 161 -6.79 2.63 -12.48
N VAL A 162 -7.71 2.34 -13.39
CA VAL A 162 -7.69 1.12 -14.22
C VAL A 162 -7.99 1.42 -15.68
N TYR A 163 -7.40 0.66 -16.59
CA TYR A 163 -7.84 0.55 -17.98
C TYR A 163 -8.78 -0.66 -18.11
N LEU A 164 -10.00 -0.43 -18.60
CA LEU A 164 -11.04 -1.44 -18.82
C LEU A 164 -11.45 -1.43 -20.30
N PRO A 165 -11.19 -2.49 -21.08
CA PRO A 165 -11.56 -2.55 -22.50
C PRO A 165 -13.04 -2.25 -22.75
N ASP A 166 -13.93 -2.80 -21.92
CA ASP A 166 -15.39 -2.60 -21.99
C ASP A 166 -15.90 -1.75 -20.81
N ALA A 167 -15.28 -0.58 -20.61
CA ALA A 167 -15.56 0.29 -19.46
C ALA A 167 -17.04 0.69 -19.31
N GLY A 168 -17.78 0.84 -20.41
CA GLY A 168 -19.19 1.26 -20.37
C GLY A 168 -20.08 0.32 -19.56
N ASP A 169 -20.07 -0.97 -19.93
CA ASP A 169 -20.89 -1.99 -19.25
C ASP A 169 -20.35 -2.30 -17.85
N ALA A 170 -19.02 -2.36 -17.70
CA ALA A 170 -18.38 -2.59 -16.41
C ALA A 170 -18.78 -1.52 -15.38
N VAL A 171 -18.66 -0.23 -15.76
CA VAL A 171 -19.01 0.89 -14.87
C VAL A 171 -20.51 0.92 -14.59
N LYS A 172 -21.37 0.59 -15.56
CA LYS A 172 -22.82 0.50 -15.35
C LYS A 172 -23.16 -0.54 -14.28
N ASN A 173 -22.59 -1.74 -14.38
CA ASN A 173 -22.79 -2.82 -13.42
C ASN A 173 -22.27 -2.45 -12.02
N ILE A 174 -21.07 -1.88 -11.93
CA ILE A 174 -20.49 -1.44 -10.66
C ILE A 174 -21.34 -0.34 -10.01
N LYS A 175 -21.81 0.65 -10.79
CA LYS A 175 -22.70 1.71 -10.29
C LYS A 175 -23.99 1.14 -9.72
N LEU A 176 -24.60 0.17 -10.40
CA LEU A 176 -25.82 -0.48 -9.91
C LEU A 176 -25.58 -1.16 -8.56
N LEU A 177 -24.43 -1.84 -8.39
CA LEU A 177 -24.06 -2.45 -7.11
C LEU A 177 -23.79 -1.41 -6.01
N ILE A 178 -23.12 -0.30 -6.33
CA ILE A 178 -22.92 0.80 -5.37
C ILE A 178 -24.27 1.38 -4.91
N MET A 179 -25.19 1.62 -5.85
CA MET A 179 -26.53 2.13 -5.51
C MET A 179 -27.31 1.16 -4.61
N LYS A 180 -27.18 -0.15 -4.86
CA LYS A 180 -27.75 -1.19 -4.00
C LYS A 180 -27.09 -1.21 -2.61
N ALA A 181 -25.76 -1.13 -2.53
CA ALA A 181 -25.02 -1.12 -1.26
C ALA A 181 -25.32 0.11 -0.40
N LEU A 182 -25.72 1.21 -1.02
CA LEU A 182 -26.16 2.44 -0.35
C LEU A 182 -27.68 2.48 -0.07
N ASN A 183 -28.42 1.40 -0.36
CA ASN A 183 -29.88 1.30 -0.24
C ASN A 183 -30.66 2.42 -0.97
N ILE A 184 -30.08 3.00 -2.04
CA ILE A 184 -30.71 4.08 -2.82
C ILE A 184 -31.87 3.54 -3.68
N TYR A 185 -32.08 2.21 -3.73
CA TYR A 185 -33.15 1.55 -4.50
C TYR A 185 -34.38 1.13 -3.69
N GLU A 186 -34.50 1.44 -2.39
CA GLU A 186 -35.68 1.05 -1.58
C GLU A 186 -36.72 2.17 -1.35
N THR A 187 -36.61 3.35 -2.00
CA THR A 187 -37.64 4.41 -1.88
C THR A 187 -38.39 4.62 -3.20
N GLY A 188 -39.06 3.60 -3.71
CA GLY A 188 -39.80 3.75 -4.95
C GLY A 188 -40.84 2.70 -5.31
N ASN A 189 -41.24 1.80 -4.40
CA ASN A 189 -42.37 0.92 -4.68
C ASN A 189 -43.01 0.26 -3.45
N ASP A 190 -43.37 1.02 -2.41
CA ASP A 190 -44.32 0.56 -1.40
C ASP A 190 -45.22 1.72 -0.92
N ALA A 191 -46.53 1.48 -1.03
CA ALA A 191 -47.72 2.27 -0.63
C ALA A 191 -48.18 3.42 -1.54
#